data_AF-A0A924F611-F1
#
_entry.id   AF-A0A924F611-F1
#
_cell.length_a   1.000
_cell.length_b   1.000
_cell.length_c   1.000
_cell.angle_alpha   90.00
_cell.angle_beta   90.00
_cell.angle_gamma   90.00
#
_symmetry.space_group_name_H-M   'P 1'
#
loop_
_entity.id
_entity.type
_entity.pdbx_description
1 polymer ?
#
loop_
_entity_poly.entity_id
_entity_poly.type
_entity_poly.pdbx_seq_one_letter_code
_entity_poly.pdbx_strand_id
1 'polypeptide(L)'
;MGKNLENEEWREEAPTLSGIPRRDVFSVPHNYFENLSANIEAKVAVDRLKALSPEQTFTVPSGYFDRMKEEVLFKAKSPSKVLKLWHSNVLKYASAACFVLVAGLGVYFNQEQPQPSVNYAEIANEQILFDIDEDVIIDHIQGTDQVTRSLSADQSDLENYILTNFSFRELTAEY
;
A
#
# COMPACT_ATOMS: atom_id res chain seq x y z
N MET A 1 -18.86 -20.37 -44.94
CA MET A 1 -17.83 -20.27 -43.89
C MET A 1 -16.66 -21.18 -44.24
N GLY A 2 -15.73 -20.70 -45.06
CA GLY A 2 -14.48 -21.40 -45.35
C GLY A 2 -13.54 -21.23 -44.17
N LYS A 3 -13.19 -22.32 -43.51
CA LYS A 3 -12.22 -22.33 -42.42
C LYS A 3 -10.86 -22.12 -43.08
N ASN A 4 -10.12 -21.08 -42.71
CA ASN A 4 -8.72 -20.90 -43.09
C ASN A 4 -7.91 -22.04 -42.43
N LEU A 5 -7.84 -23.20 -43.09
CA LEU A 5 -7.25 -24.44 -42.57
C LEU A 5 -5.77 -24.58 -42.93
N GLU A 6 -5.28 -23.86 -43.94
CA GLU A 6 -3.93 -24.01 -44.48
C GLU A 6 -2.83 -23.38 -43.60
N ASN A 7 -3.20 -22.56 -42.63
CA ASN A 7 -2.29 -21.75 -41.83
C ASN A 7 -2.24 -22.16 -40.35
N GLU A 8 -2.73 -23.37 -40.03
CA GLU A 8 -2.76 -23.92 -38.67
C GLU A 8 -2.28 -25.38 -38.59
N GLU A 9 -1.73 -25.94 -39.67
CA GLU A 9 -1.16 -27.31 -39.72
C GLU A 9 -0.03 -27.51 -38.70
N TRP A 10 0.76 -26.47 -38.43
CA TRP A 10 1.83 -26.47 -37.43
C TRP A 10 1.36 -26.83 -36.00
N ARG A 11 0.06 -26.67 -35.71
CA ARG A 11 -0.51 -26.99 -34.39
C ARG A 11 -0.60 -28.49 -34.13
N GLU A 12 -0.71 -29.29 -35.18
CA GLU A 12 -0.67 -30.75 -35.11
C GLU A 12 0.78 -31.24 -34.96
N GLU A 13 1.73 -30.58 -35.63
CA GLU A 13 3.15 -30.92 -35.57
C GLU A 13 3.82 -30.50 -34.25
N ALA A 14 3.33 -29.44 -33.61
CA ALA A 14 3.85 -28.93 -32.35
C ALA A 14 2.73 -28.62 -31.33
N PRO A 15 2.07 -29.67 -30.78
CA PRO A 15 0.94 -29.51 -29.86
C PRO A 15 1.32 -28.79 -28.57
N THR A 16 2.58 -28.92 -28.14
CA THR A 16 3.14 -28.21 -26.99
C THR A 16 3.23 -26.70 -27.23
N LEU A 17 3.58 -26.26 -28.44
CA LEU A 17 3.66 -24.84 -28.79
C LEU A 17 2.27 -24.23 -29.02
N SER A 18 1.35 -24.99 -29.63
CA SER A 18 -0.04 -24.53 -29.80
C SER A 18 -0.77 -24.34 -28.47
N GLY A 19 -0.38 -25.06 -27.41
CA GLY A 19 -0.96 -24.92 -26.07
C GLY A 19 -0.46 -23.71 -25.28
N ILE A 20 0.59 -23.03 -25.76
CA ILE A 20 1.11 -21.82 -25.10
C ILE A 20 0.15 -20.67 -25.38
N PRO A 21 -0.36 -19.97 -24.34
CA PRO A 21 -1.22 -18.81 -24.54
C PRO A 21 -0.46 -17.73 -25.31
N ARG A 22 -1.05 -17.25 -26.42
CA ARG A 22 -0.50 -16.15 -27.21
C ARG A 22 -0.47 -14.90 -26.33
N ARG A 23 0.72 -14.56 -25.84
CA ARG A 23 0.99 -13.32 -25.11
C ARG A 23 2.02 -12.53 -25.90
N ASP A 24 1.75 -11.26 -26.13
CA ASP A 24 2.70 -10.34 -26.75
C ASP A 24 3.80 -10.02 -25.73
N VAL A 25 4.90 -10.78 -25.80
CA VAL A 25 6.09 -10.57 -24.96
C VAL A 25 6.99 -9.45 -25.49
N PHE A 26 6.70 -8.95 -26.69
CA PHE A 26 7.42 -7.85 -27.31
C PHE A 26 6.54 -6.61 -27.33
N SER A 27 6.91 -5.63 -26.53
CA SER A 27 6.30 -4.31 -26.55
C SER A 27 7.38 -3.26 -26.73
N VAL A 28 7.12 -2.28 -27.58
CA VAL A 28 8.00 -1.12 -27.74
C VAL A 28 7.53 0.00 -26.83
N PRO A 29 8.46 0.81 -26.29
CA PRO A 29 8.09 2.00 -25.54
C PRO A 29 7.21 2.95 -26.34
N HIS A 30 6.41 3.75 -25.63
CA HIS A 30 5.62 4.80 -26.26
C HIS A 30 6.52 5.77 -27.06
N ASN A 31 6.06 6.18 -28.24
CA ASN A 31 6.79 7.05 -29.17
C ASN A 31 8.15 6.50 -29.65
N TYR A 32 8.38 5.18 -29.58
CA TYR A 32 9.60 4.55 -30.09
C TYR A 32 9.83 4.88 -31.57
N PHE A 33 8.83 4.61 -32.42
CA PHE A 33 8.93 4.84 -33.85
C PHE A 33 8.94 6.33 -34.23
N GLU A 34 8.21 7.17 -33.49
CA GLU A 34 8.20 8.62 -33.70
C GLU A 34 9.60 9.23 -33.46
N ASN A 35 10.31 8.77 -32.43
CA ASN A 35 11.65 9.27 -32.10
C ASN A 35 12.78 8.51 -32.82
N LEU A 36 12.49 7.39 -33.47
CA LEU A 36 13.52 6.50 -34.03
C LEU A 36 14.41 7.22 -35.04
N SER A 37 13.83 7.98 -35.97
CA SER A 37 14.58 8.70 -37.02
C SER A 37 15.53 9.74 -36.39
N ALA A 38 15.00 10.57 -35.50
CA ALA A 38 15.78 11.60 -34.82
C ALA A 38 16.93 10.99 -33.99
N ASN A 39 16.67 9.88 -33.31
CA ASN A 39 17.68 9.16 -32.53
C ASN A 39 18.79 8.57 -33.41
N ILE A 40 18.44 8.01 -34.57
CA ILE A 40 19.42 7.48 -35.53
C ILE A 40 20.28 8.62 -36.08
N GLU A 41 19.67 9.72 -36.51
CA GLU A 41 20.38 10.88 -37.03
C GLU A 41 21.33 11.50 -35.99
N ALA A 42 20.87 11.67 -34.75
CA ALA A 42 21.69 12.15 -33.65
C ALA A 42 22.90 11.23 -33.41
N LYS A 43 22.68 9.91 -33.42
CA LYS A 43 23.76 8.92 -33.24
C LYS A 43 24.79 8.98 -34.38
N VAL A 44 24.33 9.07 -35.62
CA VAL A 44 25.19 9.20 -36.80
C VAL A 44 25.99 10.52 -36.74
N ALA A 45 25.37 11.61 -36.31
CA ALA A 45 26.06 12.89 -36.15
C ALA A 45 27.18 12.80 -35.09
N VAL A 46 26.91 12.18 -33.93
CA VAL A 46 27.91 11.93 -32.89
C VAL A 46 29.06 11.06 -33.40
N ASP A 47 28.77 9.98 -34.13
CA ASP A 47 29.78 9.08 -34.66
C ASP A 47 30.66 9.77 -35.72
N ARG A 48 30.09 10.64 -36.56
CA ARG A 48 30.86 11.49 -37.49
C ARG A 48 31.77 12.47 -36.76
N LEU A 49 31.30 13.10 -35.69
CA LEU A 49 32.11 14.02 -34.88
C LEU A 49 33.28 13.29 -34.21
N LYS A 50 33.04 12.08 -33.69
CA LYS A 50 34.10 11.22 -33.13
C LYS A 50 35.14 10.81 -34.18
N ALA A 51 34.71 10.50 -35.40
CA ALA A 51 35.62 10.15 -36.49
C ALA A 51 36.50 11.33 -36.95
N LEU A 52 35.98 12.55 -36.85
CA LEU A 52 36.73 13.78 -37.20
C LEU A 52 37.73 14.21 -36.12
N SER A 53 37.52 13.78 -34.88
CA SER A 53 38.40 14.11 -33.75
C SER A 53 38.69 12.85 -32.92
N PRO A 54 39.49 11.91 -33.44
CA PRO A 54 39.83 10.66 -32.74
C PRO A 54 40.54 10.92 -31.40
N GLU A 55 41.12 12.11 -31.22
CA GLU A 55 41.78 12.57 -30.00
C GLU A 55 40.88 13.42 -29.09
N GLN A 56 39.55 13.24 -29.10
CA GLN A 56 38.72 13.68 -27.96
C GLN A 56 39.00 12.79 -26.74
N THR A 57 40.26 12.79 -26.31
CA THR A 57 40.64 12.38 -24.98
C THR A 57 40.01 13.43 -24.08
N PHE A 58 38.90 13.08 -23.44
CA PHE A 58 38.35 13.86 -22.33
C PHE A 58 39.34 13.77 -21.17
N THR A 59 40.48 14.46 -21.30
CA THR A 59 41.47 14.54 -20.24
C THR A 59 41.01 15.60 -19.28
N VAL A 60 41.09 15.27 -17.99
CA VAL A 60 41.01 16.29 -16.97
C VAL A 60 42.33 17.05 -16.94
N PRO A 61 42.33 18.37 -16.68
CA PRO A 61 43.55 19.11 -16.43
C PRO A 61 44.38 18.46 -15.32
N SER A 62 45.70 18.54 -15.42
CA SER A 62 46.62 18.03 -14.40
C SER A 62 46.25 18.61 -13.02
N GLY A 63 46.05 17.74 -12.03
CA GLY A 63 45.71 18.14 -10.66
C GLY A 63 44.24 18.50 -10.41
N TYR A 64 43.32 18.27 -11.36
CA TYR A 64 41.87 18.47 -11.16
C TYR A 64 41.35 17.75 -9.91
N PHE A 65 41.67 16.46 -9.78
CA PHE A 65 41.21 15.65 -8.64
C PHE A 65 41.93 16.00 -7.33
N ASP A 66 43.16 16.51 -7.39
CA ASP A 66 43.88 16.93 -6.18
C ASP A 66 43.29 18.22 -5.61
N ARG A 67 43.02 19.21 -6.47
CA ARG A 67 42.31 20.44 -6.08
C ARG A 67 40.90 20.13 -5.54
N MET A 68 40.16 19.25 -6.20
CA MET A 68 38.83 18.83 -5.73
C MET A 68 38.90 18.21 -4.32
N LYS A 69 39.87 17.33 -4.06
CA LYS A 69 40.06 16.71 -2.73
C LYS A 69 40.36 17.77 -1.68
N GLU A 70 41.26 18.71 -1.96
CA GLU A 70 41.61 19.79 -1.04
C GLU A 70 40.40 20.68 -0.71
N GLU A 71 39.60 21.05 -1.70
CA GLU A 71 38.38 21.84 -1.50
C GLU A 71 37.33 21.12 -0.65
N VAL A 72 37.10 19.82 -0.92
CA VAL A 72 36.15 19.01 -0.16
C VAL A 72 36.60 18.87 1.30
N LEU A 73 37.88 18.60 1.54
CA LEU A 73 38.42 18.48 2.89
C LEU A 73 38.41 19.81 3.64
N PHE A 74 38.74 20.92 2.97
CA PHE A 74 38.67 22.26 3.56
C PHE A 74 37.24 22.59 4.00
N LYS A 75 36.26 22.30 3.15
CA LYS A 75 34.84 22.57 3.43
C LYS A 75 34.27 21.64 4.50
N ALA A 76 34.69 20.37 4.53
CA ALA A 76 34.30 19.41 5.55
C ALA A 76 34.89 19.73 6.94
N LYS A 77 36.03 20.43 7.01
CA LYS A 77 36.67 20.82 8.27
C LYS A 77 36.05 22.07 8.91
N SER A 78 35.16 22.78 8.21
CA SER A 78 34.45 23.91 8.82
C SER A 78 33.60 23.41 10.00
N PRO A 79 33.71 24.02 11.20
CA PRO A 79 32.94 23.57 12.35
C PRO A 79 31.46 23.75 12.02
N SER A 80 30.73 22.63 11.90
CA SER A 80 29.29 22.66 11.73
C SER A 80 28.70 23.42 12.92
N LYS A 81 28.06 24.56 12.63
CA LYS A 81 27.39 25.33 13.67
C LYS A 81 26.18 24.50 14.11
N VAL A 82 26.31 23.78 15.23
CA VAL A 82 25.20 23.04 15.83
C VAL A 82 24.17 24.05 16.30
N LEU A 83 23.13 24.25 15.50
CA LEU A 83 22.00 25.09 15.86
C LEU A 83 21.09 24.30 16.81
N LYS A 84 20.92 24.81 18.03
CA LYS A 84 19.91 24.28 18.95
C LYS A 84 18.53 24.75 18.46
N LEU A 85 17.83 23.89 17.73
CA LEU A 85 16.56 24.19 17.05
C LEU A 85 15.40 24.52 18.02
N TRP A 86 15.51 24.14 19.29
CA TRP A 86 14.46 24.34 20.29
C TRP A 86 15.04 25.02 21.53
N HIS A 87 15.15 26.35 21.52
CA HIS A 87 15.60 27.13 22.68
C HIS A 87 14.57 28.18 23.15
N SER A 88 13.47 28.41 22.44
CA SER A 88 12.58 29.50 22.85
C SER A 88 11.59 29.09 23.94
N ASN A 89 11.47 29.94 24.98
CA ASN A 89 10.38 29.88 25.95
C ASN A 89 8.99 30.07 25.32
N VAL A 90 8.92 30.51 24.05
CA VAL A 90 7.68 30.67 23.27
C VAL A 90 6.98 29.33 23.02
N LEU A 91 7.72 28.21 22.93
CA LEU A 91 7.11 26.90 22.72
C LEU A 91 6.14 26.50 23.87
N LYS A 92 6.41 27.00 25.09
CA LYS A 92 5.56 26.77 26.26
C LYS A 92 4.21 27.51 26.17
N TYR A 93 4.19 28.68 25.53
CA TYR A 93 2.97 29.46 25.32
C TYR A 93 2.19 28.97 24.10
N ALA A 94 2.89 28.53 23.05
CA ALA A 94 2.27 27.95 21.86
C ALA A 94 1.45 26.69 22.20
N SER A 95 1.98 25.80 23.04
CA SER A 95 1.23 24.62 23.49
C SER A 95 0.00 24.99 24.32
N ALA A 96 0.11 25.96 25.25
CA ALA A 96 -1.02 26.43 26.05
C ALA A 96 -2.13 27.06 25.18
N ALA A 97 -1.77 27.89 24.20
CA ALA A 97 -2.73 28.47 23.25
C ALA A 97 -3.46 27.39 22.44
N CYS A 98 -2.75 26.34 22.00
CA CYS A 98 -3.38 25.21 21.31
C CYS A 98 -4.41 24.50 22.21
N PHE A 99 -4.13 24.27 23.50
CA PHE A 99 -5.12 23.66 24.40
C PHE A 99 -6.36 24.53 24.58
N VAL A 100 -6.20 25.85 24.71
CA VAL A 100 -7.33 26.79 24.80
C VAL A 100 -8.15 26.78 23.51
N LEU A 101 -7.49 26.77 22.33
CA LEU A 101 -8.18 26.68 21.05
C LEU A 101 -8.93 25.36 20.87
N VAL A 102 -8.32 24.23 21.23
CA VAL A 102 -8.96 22.90 21.14
C VAL A 102 -10.15 22.79 22.10
N ALA A 103 -10.00 23.25 23.35
CA ALA A 103 -11.11 23.27 24.31
C ALA A 103 -12.23 24.22 23.85
N GLY A 104 -11.89 25.41 23.35
CA GLY A 104 -12.85 26.38 22.84
C GLY A 104 -13.60 25.88 21.61
N LEU A 105 -12.90 25.29 20.64
CA LEU A 105 -13.52 24.65 19.47
C LEU A 105 -14.38 23.46 19.90
N GLY A 106 -13.92 22.62 20.83
CA GLY A 106 -14.68 21.48 21.35
C GLY A 106 -16.00 21.89 21.99
N VAL A 107 -16.01 22.95 22.82
CA VAL A 107 -17.24 23.51 23.41
C VAL A 107 -18.13 24.14 22.33
N TYR A 108 -17.55 24.89 21.40
CA TYR A 108 -18.30 25.53 20.32
C TYR A 108 -19.03 24.52 19.42
N PHE A 109 -18.37 23.42 19.05
CA PHE A 109 -19.00 22.33 18.29
C PHE A 109 -19.95 21.45 19.12
N ASN A 110 -19.87 21.48 20.46
CA ASN A 110 -20.80 20.75 21.34
C ASN A 110 -22.13 21.50 21.56
N GLN A 111 -22.18 22.81 21.29
CA GLN A 111 -23.37 23.64 21.51
C GLN A 111 -24.53 23.36 20.53
N GLU A 112 -24.28 22.63 19.43
CA GLU A 112 -25.32 22.23 18.46
C GLU A 112 -25.95 20.85 18.75
N GLN A 113 -25.56 20.15 19.81
CA GLN A 113 -26.18 18.88 20.21
C GLN A 113 -27.30 19.13 21.25
N PRO A 114 -28.55 18.68 21.03
CA PRO A 114 -29.58 18.70 22.06
C PRO A 114 -29.14 17.85 23.26
N GLN A 115 -29.33 18.37 24.47
CA GLN A 115 -28.96 17.72 25.74
C GLN A 115 -29.47 16.27 25.80
N PRO A 116 -28.66 15.29 26.24
CA PRO A 116 -29.18 13.96 26.53
C PRO A 116 -30.14 14.08 27.71
N SER A 117 -31.43 13.93 27.47
CA SER A 117 -32.42 13.77 28.53
C SER A 117 -32.11 12.46 29.24
N VAL A 118 -31.56 12.52 30.46
CA VAL A 118 -31.35 11.35 31.30
C VAL A 118 -32.70 10.75 31.66
N ASN A 119 -33.04 9.62 31.05
CA ASN A 119 -34.24 8.87 31.37
C ASN A 119 -33.96 8.01 32.60
N TYR A 120 -34.25 8.54 33.79
CA TYR A 120 -34.01 7.84 35.07
C TYR A 120 -34.72 6.48 35.15
N ALA A 121 -35.81 6.30 34.40
CA ALA A 121 -36.48 5.01 34.29
C ALA A 121 -35.65 3.97 33.53
N GLU A 122 -34.84 4.38 32.56
CA GLU A 122 -34.01 3.48 31.75
C GLU A 122 -32.82 2.95 32.57
N ILE A 123 -32.19 3.81 33.36
CA ILE A 123 -31.11 3.43 34.29
C ILE A 123 -31.61 2.45 35.37
N ALA A 124 -32.85 2.62 35.83
CA ALA A 124 -33.47 1.70 36.78
C ALA A 124 -33.71 0.30 36.16
N ASN A 125 -34.03 0.23 34.87
CA ASN A 125 -34.19 -1.05 34.17
C ASN A 125 -32.86 -1.81 34.04
N GLU A 126 -31.74 -1.10 33.86
CA GLU A 126 -30.42 -1.74 33.80
C GLU A 126 -30.01 -2.37 35.13
N GLN A 127 -30.41 -1.79 36.27
CA GLN A 127 -30.15 -2.39 37.59
C GLN A 127 -30.94 -3.67 37.83
N ILE A 128 -32.14 -3.80 37.25
CA ILE A 128 -32.98 -5.01 37.38
C ILE A 128 -32.36 -6.19 36.62
N LEU A 129 -31.54 -5.94 35.58
CA LEU A 129 -30.85 -6.98 34.82
C LEU A 129 -29.75 -7.70 35.63
N PHE A 130 -29.21 -7.04 36.66
CA PHE A 130 -28.13 -7.58 37.49
C PHE A 130 -28.62 -8.35 38.72
N ASP A 131 -29.91 -8.24 39.06
CA ASP A 131 -30.53 -8.88 40.23
C ASP A 131 -31.26 -10.19 39.87
N ILE A 132 -30.93 -10.78 38.72
CA ILE A 132 -31.45 -12.09 38.31
C ILE A 132 -30.72 -13.17 39.11
N ASP A 133 -31.46 -13.89 39.96
CA ASP A 133 -30.95 -14.97 40.80
C ASP A 133 -30.40 -16.13 39.95
N GLU A 134 -29.30 -16.74 40.38
CA GLU A 134 -28.61 -17.81 39.66
C GLU A 134 -29.53 -19.02 39.45
N ASP A 135 -30.40 -19.30 40.41
CA ASP A 135 -31.36 -20.41 40.34
C ASP A 135 -32.39 -20.23 39.19
N VAL A 136 -32.75 -18.99 38.84
CA VAL A 136 -33.67 -18.68 37.72
C VAL A 136 -32.98 -18.89 36.37
N ILE A 137 -31.68 -18.60 36.31
CA ILE A 137 -30.86 -18.84 35.12
C ILE A 137 -30.72 -20.36 34.88
N ILE A 138 -30.51 -21.13 35.94
CA ILE A 138 -30.38 -22.60 35.87
C ILE A 138 -31.68 -23.26 35.41
N ASP A 139 -32.84 -22.82 35.92
CA ASP A 139 -34.16 -23.32 35.51
C ASP A 139 -34.42 -23.04 34.01
N HIS A 140 -34.07 -21.86 33.51
CA HIS A 140 -34.26 -21.49 32.10
C HIS A 140 -33.34 -22.26 31.14
N ILE A 141 -32.12 -22.59 31.56
CA ILE A 141 -31.18 -23.39 30.77
C ILE A 141 -31.64 -24.86 30.73
N GLN A 142 -32.08 -25.43 31.85
CA GLN A 142 -32.62 -26.80 31.86
C GLN A 142 -33.91 -26.92 31.04
N GLY A 143 -34.74 -25.87 30.99
CA GLY A 143 -35.89 -25.80 30.08
C GLY A 143 -35.50 -25.73 28.59
N THR A 144 -34.34 -25.16 28.27
CA THR A 144 -33.85 -24.93 26.90
C THR A 144 -33.16 -26.17 26.29
N ASP A 145 -32.60 -27.07 27.09
CA ASP A 145 -31.95 -28.30 26.59
C ASP A 145 -32.90 -29.26 25.83
N GLN A 146 -34.22 -29.15 26.02
CA GLN A 146 -35.19 -29.90 25.20
C GLN A 146 -35.32 -29.36 23.76
N VAL A 147 -34.94 -28.10 23.51
CA VAL A 147 -35.11 -27.42 22.21
C VAL A 147 -33.85 -27.54 21.35
N THR A 148 -32.65 -27.54 21.94
CA THR A 148 -31.37 -27.53 21.20
C THR A 148 -31.05 -28.83 20.45
N ARG A 149 -31.72 -29.95 20.77
CA ARG A 149 -31.58 -31.20 19.99
C ARG A 149 -32.15 -31.10 18.57
N SER A 150 -32.91 -30.05 18.25
CA SER A 150 -33.57 -29.86 16.95
C SER A 150 -32.81 -28.97 15.96
N LEU A 151 -31.65 -28.39 16.35
CA LEU A 151 -30.89 -27.43 15.54
C LEU A 151 -29.42 -27.87 15.30
N SER A 152 -29.16 -29.16 15.10
CA SER A 152 -27.90 -29.57 14.46
C SER A 152 -27.92 -29.07 13.01
N ALA A 153 -27.24 -27.95 12.77
CA ALA A 153 -27.01 -27.38 11.44
C ALA A 153 -26.42 -28.45 10.51
N ASP A 154 -26.96 -28.51 9.30
CA ASP A 154 -26.63 -29.50 8.29
C ASP A 154 -25.15 -29.38 7.91
N GLN A 155 -24.41 -30.47 8.07
CA GLN A 155 -22.95 -30.51 7.88
C GLN A 155 -22.53 -30.12 6.45
N SER A 156 -23.48 -30.17 5.50
CA SER A 156 -23.31 -29.81 4.09
C SER A 156 -23.08 -28.30 3.85
N ASP A 157 -23.71 -27.44 4.65
CA ASP A 157 -23.59 -25.98 4.50
C ASP A 157 -22.22 -25.48 4.95
N LEU A 158 -21.68 -26.10 6.00
CA LEU A 158 -20.35 -25.80 6.50
C LEU A 158 -19.25 -26.23 5.51
N GLU A 159 -19.43 -27.38 4.86
CA GLU A 159 -18.47 -27.92 3.88
C GLU A 159 -18.37 -27.01 2.64
N ASN A 160 -19.51 -26.52 2.12
CA ASN A 160 -19.54 -25.60 0.97
C ASN A 160 -18.87 -24.25 1.26
N TYR A 161 -19.02 -23.73 2.47
CA TYR A 161 -18.39 -22.47 2.87
C TYR A 161 -16.85 -22.59 2.91
N ILE A 162 -16.35 -23.72 3.40
CA ILE A 162 -14.91 -24.01 3.42
C ILE A 162 -14.40 -24.15 1.98
N LEU A 163 -15.12 -24.85 1.10
CA LEU A 163 -14.70 -25.02 -0.29
C LEU A 163 -14.72 -23.73 -1.13
N THR A 164 -15.64 -22.81 -0.84
CA THR A 164 -15.76 -21.56 -1.62
C THR A 164 -14.81 -20.47 -1.17
N ASN A 165 -14.45 -20.41 0.11
CA ASN A 165 -13.63 -19.33 0.67
C ASN A 165 -12.19 -19.73 0.99
N PHE A 166 -11.83 -21.01 0.91
CA PHE A 166 -10.44 -21.45 1.11
C PHE A 166 -9.63 -21.31 -0.20
N SER A 167 -8.58 -20.48 -0.19
CA SER A 167 -7.69 -20.29 -1.34
C SER A 167 -6.28 -20.79 -1.04
N PHE A 168 -5.73 -21.64 -1.92
CA PHE A 168 -4.42 -22.31 -1.77
C PHE A 168 -3.20 -21.37 -1.62
N ARG A 169 -3.38 -20.05 -1.81
CA ARG A 169 -2.27 -19.07 -1.77
C ARG A 169 -1.62 -18.90 -0.40
N GLU A 170 -2.27 -19.33 0.68
CA GLU A 170 -1.70 -19.24 2.04
C GLU A 170 -0.71 -20.37 2.38
N LEU A 171 -0.69 -21.48 1.62
CA LEU A 171 0.20 -22.63 1.89
C LEU A 171 1.59 -22.53 1.25
N THR A 172 1.86 -21.48 0.47
CA THR A 172 3.13 -21.32 -0.28
C THR A 172 3.88 -20.03 0.03
N ALA A 173 3.43 -19.28 1.05
CA ALA A 173 4.10 -18.05 1.49
C ALA A 173 5.29 -18.29 2.43
N GLU A 174 5.68 -19.54 2.69
CA GLU A 174 6.83 -19.89 3.52
C GLU A 174 7.72 -20.93 2.82
N TYR A 175 8.46 -20.47 1.80
CA TYR A 175 9.83 -20.92 1.50
C TYR A 175 10.57 -19.88 0.64
#